data_AF-A0A521C3J8-F1
#
_entry.id   AF-A0A521C3J8-F1
#
_cell.length_a   1.000
_cell.length_b   1.000
_cell.length_c   1.000
_cell.angle_alpha   90.00
_cell.angle_beta   90.00
_cell.angle_gamma   90.00
#
_symmetry.space_group_name_H-M   'P 1'
#
loop_
_entity.id
_entity.type
_entity.pdbx_description
1 polymer ?
#
loop_
_entity_poly.entity_id
_entity_poly.type
_entity_poly.pdbx_seq_one_letter_code
_entity_poly.pdbx_strand_id
1 'polypeptide(L)' 'MRILLIIISIIGLMLTIIPSILVFTQNMTLETHKQLMATGMILWFGTAVFWIEGQD' A
#
# COMPACT_ATOMS: atom_id res chain seq x y z
N MET A 1 16.67 -8.32 -6.34
CA MET A 1 15.28 -8.13 -6.83
C MET A 1 14.24 -8.29 -5.73
N ARG A 2 14.35 -9.28 -4.84
CA ARG A 2 13.45 -9.48 -3.69
C ARG A 2 13.30 -8.24 -2.77
N ILE A 3 14.39 -7.53 -2.47
CA ILE A 3 14.35 -6.31 -1.63
C ILE A 3 13.50 -5.20 -2.24
N LEU A 4 13.58 -4.99 -3.56
CA LEU A 4 12.75 -4.00 -4.26
C LEU A 4 11.27 -4.34 -4.15
N LEU A 5 10.90 -5.62 -4.32
CA LEU A 5 9.51 -6.09 -4.17
C LEU A 5 8.99 -5.89 -2.74
N ILE A 6 9.83 -6.13 -1.74
CA ILE A 6 9.50 -5.87 -0.33
C ILE A 6 9.29 -4.37 -0.08
N ILE A 7 10.17 -3.51 -0.58
CA ILE A 7 10.04 -2.05 -0.44
C ILE A 7 8.72 -1.58 -1.08
N ILE A 8 8.41 -2.03 -2.30
CA ILE A 8 7.17 -1.69 -3.00
C ILE A 8 5.95 -2.20 -2.22
N SER A 9 6.01 -3.41 -1.67
CA SER A 9 4.95 -3.99 -0.84
C SER A 9 4.68 -3.17 0.41
N ILE A 10 5.75 -2.73 1.11
CA ILE A 10 5.64 -1.87 2.30
C ILE A 10 5.07 -0.50 1.92
N ILE A 11 5.51 0.09 0.81
CA ILE A 11 4.95 1.36 0.31
C ILE A 11 3.47 1.19 0.00
N GLY A 12 3.07 0.11 -0.68
CA GLY A 12 1.67 -0.21 -0.97
C GLY A 12 0.83 -0.33 0.30
N LEU A 13 1.37 -1.00 1.34
CA LEU A 13 0.74 -1.13 2.64
C LEU A 13 0.58 0.24 3.35
N MET A 14 1.62 1.07 3.32
CA MET A 14 1.54 2.43 3.88
C MET A 14 0.51 3.29 3.15
N LEU A 15 0.35 3.08 1.84
CA LEU A 15 -0.63 3.78 1.02
C LEU A 15 -2.09 3.37 1.32
N THR A 16 -2.35 2.31 2.09
CA THR A 16 -3.70 1.99 2.60
C THR A 16 -3.98 2.62 3.97
N ILE A 17 -2.94 2.99 4.72
CA ILE A 17 -3.07 3.54 6.08
C ILE A 17 -3.02 5.07 6.06
N ILE A 18 -2.00 5.64 5.40
CA ILE A 18 -1.74 7.09 5.39
C ILE A 18 -2.93 7.90 4.84
N PRO A 19 -3.57 7.53 3.71
CA PRO A 19 -4.71 8.27 3.19
C PRO A 19 -5.91 8.27 4.14
N SER A 20 -6.08 7.23 4.96
CA SER A 20 -7.15 7.16 5.96
C SER A 20 -6.98 8.22 7.04
N ILE A 21 -5.73 8.42 7.50
CA ILE A 21 -5.38 9.47 8.45
C ILE A 21 -5.57 10.86 7.81
N LEU A 22 -5.15 11.03 6.56
CA LEU A 22 -5.27 12.31 5.85
C LEU A 22 -6.72 12.74 5.64
N VAL A 23 -7.62 11.82 5.30
CA VAL A 23 -9.07 12.09 5.24
C VAL A 23 -9.62 12.46 6.62
N PHE A 24 -9.23 11.74 7.67
CA PHE A 24 -9.68 12.04 9.03
C PHE A 24 -9.27 13.45 9.47
N THR A 25 -8.06 13.88 9.12
CA THR A 25 -7.57 15.24 9.38
C THR A 25 -8.11 16.31 8.42
N GLN A 26 -9.01 15.96 7.48
CA GLN A 26 -9.53 16.82 6.41
C GLN A 26 -8.46 17.40 5.46
N ASN A 27 -7.26 16.82 5.44
CA ASN A 27 -6.16 17.20 4.56
C ASN A 27 -6.22 16.53 3.17
N MET A 28 -7.23 15.68 2.93
CA MET A 28 -7.40 14.95 1.69
C MET A 28 -8.89 14.70 1.41
N THR A 29 -9.27 14.77 0.13
CA THR A 29 -10.64 14.46 -0.29
C THR A 29 -10.89 12.95 -0.28
N LEU A 30 -12.15 12.56 -0.11
CA LEU A 30 -12.55 11.15 -0.10
C LEU A 30 -12.27 10.46 -1.46
N GLU A 31 -12.33 11.22 -2.56
CA GLU A 31 -12.06 10.70 -3.90
C GLU A 31 -10.59 10.30 -4.06
N THR A 32 -9.67 11.20 -3.73
CA THR A 32 -8.22 10.93 -3.81
C THR A 32 -7.83 9.79 -2.85
N HIS A 33 -8.45 9.73 -1.68
CA HIS A 33 -8.27 8.61 -0.75
C HIS A 33 -8.65 7.25 -1.37
N LYS A 34 -9.82 7.16 -2.02
CA LYS A 34 -10.26 5.91 -2.66
C LYS A 34 -9.28 5.45 -3.73
N GLN A 35 -8.77 6.39 -4.54
CA GLN A 35 -7.77 6.09 -5.57
C GLN A 35 -6.47 5.58 -4.95
N LEU A 36 -5.92 6.29 -3.95
CA LEU A 36 -4.69 5.89 -3.26
C LEU A 36 -4.81 4.54 -2.56
N MET A 37 -5.94 4.28 -1.89
CA MET A 37 -6.23 3.00 -1.24
C MET A 37 -6.28 1.86 -2.25
N ALA A 38 -6.95 2.05 -3.39
CA ALA A 38 -7.03 1.04 -4.44
C ALA A 38 -5.65 0.76 -5.05
N THR A 39 -4.86 1.80 -5.35
CA THR A 39 -3.49 1.65 -5.82
C THR A 39 -2.61 0.95 -4.80
N GLY A 40 -2.71 1.32 -3.51
CA GLY A 40 -1.98 0.71 -2.41
C GLY A 40 -2.31 -0.77 -2.24
N MET A 41 -3.60 -1.12 -2.33
CA MET A 41 -4.08 -2.50 -2.30
C MET A 41 -3.49 -3.32 -3.45
N ILE A 42 -3.55 -2.83 -4.69
CA ILE A 42 -3.00 -3.53 -5.86
C ILE A 42 -1.49 -3.72 -5.70
N LEU A 43 -0.77 -2.68 -5.28
CA LEU A 43 0.67 -2.74 -5.06
C LEU A 43 1.05 -3.74 -3.97
N TRP A 44 0.41 -3.65 -2.80
CA TRP A 44 0.69 -4.55 -1.69
C TRP A 44 0.34 -5.99 -2.05
N PHE A 45 -0.89 -6.29 -2.44
CA PHE A 45 -1.30 -7.67 -2.77
C PHE A 45 -0.49 -8.26 -3.93
N GLY A 46 -0.23 -7.47 -4.97
CA GLY A 46 0.54 -7.92 -6.13
C GLY A 46 2.00 -8.21 -5.81
N THR A 47 2.56 -7.61 -4.75
CA THR A 47 3.97 -7.79 -4.36
C THR A 47 4.16 -8.61 -3.09
N ALA A 48 3.13 -8.77 -2.26
CA ALA A 48 3.21 -9.46 -0.97
C ALA A 48 3.51 -10.95 -1.12
N VAL A 49 3.01 -11.57 -2.19
CA VAL A 49 3.26 -12.98 -2.54
C VAL A 49 4.76 -13.31 -2.66
N PHE A 50 5.61 -12.33 -3.00
CA PHE A 50 7.05 -12.57 -3.19
C PHE A 50 7.87 -12.62 -1.90
N TRP A 51 7.26 -12.37 -0.74
CA TRP A 51 7.97 -12.37 0.53
C TRP A 51 7.20 -12.98 1.71
N ILE A 52 5.87 -13.07 1.65
CA ILE A 52 5.06 -13.78 2.65
C ILE A 52 5.31 -15.31 2.60
N GLU A 53 5.57 -15.89 1.42
CA GLU A 53 5.93 -17.31 1.23
C GLU A 53 7.29 -17.43 0.56
N GLY A 54 8.35 -17.30 1.35
CA GLY A 54 9.71 -17.44 0.86
C GLY A 54 10.69 -17.76 1.97
N GLN A 55 10.40 -18.83 2.70
CA GLN A 55 11.29 -19.46 3.67
C GLN A 55 11.07 -20.98 3.65
N ASP A 56 11.30 -21.60 2.49
CA ASP A 56 11.69 -23.01 2.39
C ASP A 56 13.23 -23.06 2.28
#